data_AF-L0DIP3-F1
#
_entry.id   AF-L0DIP3-F1
#
_cell.length_a   1.000
_cell.length_b   1.000
_cell.length_c   1.000
_cell.angle_alpha   90.00
_cell.angle_beta   90.00
_cell.angle_gamma   90.00
#
_symmetry.space_group_name_H-M   'P 1'
#
loop_
_entity.id
_entity.type
_entity.pdbx_description
1 polymer ?
#
loop_
_entity_poly.entity_id
_entity_poly.type
_entity_poly.pdbx_seq_one_letter_code
_entity_poly.pdbx_strand_id
1 'polypeptide(L)'
;MPPANRPTPAASSRDAEIVIKACELHWEEHQGNCSGFVKAVAAELGVGLSGQANDIVKSISENWWPIDSGTEARNWAEAGYLVVAGLEAQPNGHVVVVVPGPLANGKYPTAYWGRLGSSGKKNTTLNYSWNSTARDNVVYCGTLVLKK
;
A
#
# COMPACT_ATOMS: atom_id res chain seq x y z
N MET A 1 7.13 3.43 22.54
CA MET A 1 7.40 4.78 22.02
C MET A 1 7.38 4.67 20.50
N PRO A 2 6.52 5.41 19.77
CA PRO A 2 6.55 5.39 18.31
C PRO A 2 7.86 6.04 17.82
N PRO A 3 8.45 5.59 16.69
CA PRO A 3 9.71 6.12 16.22
C PRO A 3 9.58 7.61 15.86
N ALA A 4 10.50 8.41 16.42
CA ALA A 4 10.58 9.85 16.26
C ALA A 4 11.20 10.20 14.89
N ASN A 5 10.36 10.36 13.86
CA ASN A 5 10.56 11.26 12.70
C ASN A 5 9.49 10.99 11.63
N ARG A 6 8.22 11.34 11.90
CA ARG A 6 7.15 11.35 10.89
C ARG A 6 7.19 12.70 10.16
N PRO A 7 7.69 12.80 8.92
CA PRO A 7 7.73 14.06 8.16
C PRO A 7 6.32 14.50 7.75
N THR A 8 6.01 15.79 7.70
CA THR A 8 4.65 16.28 7.38
C THR A 8 4.30 16.03 5.90
N PRO A 9 3.07 15.58 5.54
CA PRO A 9 2.65 15.45 4.15
C PRO A 9 2.65 16.82 3.45
N ALA A 10 3.44 16.98 2.39
CA ALA A 10 3.35 18.14 1.50
C ALA A 10 2.25 17.89 0.46
N ALA A 11 1.51 18.94 0.09
CA ALA A 11 0.45 18.85 -0.92
C ALA A 11 1.03 18.45 -2.29
N SER A 12 0.52 17.33 -2.83
CA SER A 12 0.75 16.82 -4.19
C SER A 12 2.21 16.89 -4.66
N SER A 13 3.03 15.99 -4.16
CA SER A 13 4.45 15.94 -4.53
C SER A 13 4.66 15.19 -5.85
N ARG A 14 5.72 15.57 -6.59
CA ARG A 14 6.25 14.81 -7.74
C ARG A 14 6.56 13.35 -7.38
N ASP A 15 6.75 13.06 -6.10
CA ASP A 15 7.03 11.72 -5.58
C ASP A 15 5.78 10.82 -5.58
N ALA A 16 4.58 11.41 -5.50
CA ALA A 16 3.33 10.68 -5.64
C ALA A 16 3.18 10.04 -7.03
N GLU A 17 3.62 10.72 -8.08
CA GLU A 17 3.67 10.15 -9.44
C GLU A 17 4.67 9.00 -9.55
N ILE A 18 5.76 9.02 -8.79
CA ILE A 18 6.78 7.96 -8.81
C ILE A 18 6.19 6.66 -8.26
N VAL A 19 5.40 6.73 -7.18
CA VAL A 19 4.69 5.56 -6.65
C VAL A 19 3.71 4.97 -7.67
N ILE A 20 2.95 5.83 -8.36
CA ILE A 20 2.02 5.38 -9.43
C ILE A 20 2.79 4.74 -10.59
N LYS A 21 3.90 5.34 -11.02
CA LYS A 21 4.73 4.79 -12.11
C LYS A 21 5.31 3.43 -11.74
N ALA A 22 5.81 3.25 -10.52
CA ALA A 22 6.28 1.96 -10.03
C ALA A 22 5.13 0.93 -10.00
N CYS A 23 3.93 1.34 -9.58
CA CYS A 23 2.75 0.48 -9.62
C CYS A 23 2.36 0.06 -11.04
N GLU A 24 2.31 0.97 -12.01
CA GLU A 24 1.99 0.64 -13.40
C GLU A 24 3.06 -0.25 -14.05
N LEU A 25 4.35 0.01 -13.77
CA LEU A 25 5.47 -0.77 -14.31
C LEU A 25 5.39 -2.24 -13.91
N HIS A 26 5.06 -2.52 -12.65
CA HIS A 26 5.04 -3.88 -12.10
C HIS A 26 3.66 -4.55 -12.15
N TRP A 27 2.64 -3.85 -12.64
CA TRP A 27 1.27 -4.34 -12.62
C TRP A 27 1.08 -5.58 -13.49
N GLU A 28 1.48 -5.54 -14.76
CA GLU A 28 1.17 -6.60 -15.72
C GLU A 28 1.80 -7.95 -15.31
N GLU A 29 3.02 -7.91 -14.80
CA GLU A 29 3.77 -9.08 -14.37
C GLU A 29 3.28 -9.65 -13.02
N HIS A 30 2.73 -8.81 -12.14
CA HIS A 30 2.36 -9.21 -10.77
C HIS A 30 0.87 -9.11 -10.45
N GLN A 31 -0.01 -8.87 -11.43
CA GLN A 31 -1.46 -8.83 -11.25
C GLN A 31 -2.05 -10.12 -10.60
N GLY A 32 -1.36 -11.25 -10.76
CA GLY A 32 -1.71 -12.55 -10.15
C GLY A 32 -1.10 -12.80 -8.77
N ASN A 33 -0.36 -11.85 -8.18
CA ASN A 33 0.37 -12.05 -6.93
C ASN A 33 0.43 -10.77 -6.07
N CYS A 34 -0.34 -10.73 -4.98
CA CYS A 34 -0.38 -9.57 -4.07
C CYS A 34 0.98 -9.27 -3.41
N SER A 35 1.63 -10.26 -2.81
CA SER A 35 2.90 -10.07 -2.12
C SER A 35 4.02 -9.78 -3.11
N GLY A 36 4.02 -10.45 -4.27
CA GLY A 36 4.95 -10.19 -5.38
C GLY A 36 4.86 -8.74 -5.86
N PHE A 37 3.65 -8.24 -6.11
CA PHE A 37 3.42 -6.87 -6.56
C PHE A 37 3.97 -5.84 -5.58
N VAL A 38 3.60 -5.94 -4.29
CA VAL A 38 4.05 -4.97 -3.27
C VAL A 38 5.58 -5.00 -3.12
N LYS A 39 6.21 -6.17 -3.18
CA LYS A 39 7.68 -6.29 -3.13
C LYS A 39 8.37 -5.63 -4.31
N ALA A 40 7.85 -5.83 -5.52
CA ALA A 40 8.42 -5.23 -6.72
C ALA A 40 8.34 -3.70 -6.67
N VAL A 41 7.16 -3.16 -6.34
CA VAL A 41 6.96 -1.72 -6.16
C VAL A 41 7.86 -1.16 -5.06
N ALA A 42 7.95 -1.83 -3.91
CA ALA A 42 8.81 -1.39 -2.82
C ALA A 42 10.29 -1.40 -3.23
N ALA A 43 10.76 -2.45 -3.91
CA ALA A 43 12.14 -2.56 -4.36
C ALA A 43 12.53 -1.45 -5.36
N GLU A 44 11.62 -1.11 -6.27
CA GLU A 44 11.77 0.01 -7.21
C GLU A 44 11.91 1.35 -6.47
N LEU A 45 11.16 1.51 -5.38
CA LEU A 45 11.19 2.71 -4.51
C LEU A 45 12.32 2.67 -3.45
N GLY A 46 13.23 1.69 -3.54
CA GLY A 46 14.37 1.54 -2.63
C GLY A 46 14.03 1.00 -1.24
N VAL A 47 12.84 0.42 -1.06
CA VAL A 47 12.36 -0.14 0.20
C VAL A 47 12.42 -1.67 0.15
N GLY A 48 13.15 -2.27 1.08
CA GLY A 48 13.28 -3.72 1.17
C GLY A 48 12.06 -4.37 1.85
N LEU A 49 11.33 -5.21 1.11
CA LEU A 49 10.29 -6.10 1.65
C LEU A 49 10.55 -7.55 1.24
N SER A 50 10.24 -8.49 2.13
CA SER A 50 10.45 -9.92 1.92
C SER A 50 9.27 -10.74 2.46
N GLY A 51 9.21 -12.02 2.10
CA GLY A 51 8.16 -12.94 2.54
C GLY A 51 6.85 -12.88 1.74
N GLN A 52 5.79 -13.42 2.33
CA GLN A 52 4.41 -13.43 1.84
C GLN A 52 3.59 -12.29 2.43
N ALA A 53 2.29 -12.21 2.10
CA ALA A 53 1.42 -11.12 2.54
C ALA A 53 1.41 -10.95 4.07
N ASN A 54 1.31 -12.04 4.85
CA ASN A 54 1.33 -11.97 6.32
C ASN A 54 2.68 -11.46 6.84
N ASP A 55 3.79 -11.94 6.28
CA ASP A 55 5.14 -11.47 6.66
C ASP A 55 5.33 -9.98 6.36
N ILE A 56 4.78 -9.52 5.23
CA ILE A 56 4.80 -8.10 4.86
C ILE A 56 3.98 -7.28 5.86
N VAL A 57 2.76 -7.70 6.21
CA VAL A 57 1.92 -6.99 7.19
C VAL A 57 2.63 -6.87 8.54
N LYS A 58 3.24 -7.97 9.00
CA LYS A 58 4.04 -7.96 10.22
C LYS A 58 5.25 -7.01 10.11
N SER A 59 6.00 -7.10 9.01
CA SER A 59 7.20 -6.28 8.79
C SER A 59 6.88 -4.79 8.75
N ILE A 60 5.84 -4.37 8.02
CA ILE A 60 5.44 -2.95 7.99
C ILE A 60 4.90 -2.50 9.35
N SER A 61 4.17 -3.34 10.08
CA SER A 61 3.65 -2.98 11.41
C SER A 61 4.77 -2.80 12.45
N GLU A 62 5.88 -3.54 12.31
CA GLU A 62 7.03 -3.45 13.22
C GLU A 62 8.00 -2.31 12.85
N ASN A 63 8.17 -2.02 11.55
CA ASN A 63 9.26 -1.17 11.07
C ASN A 63 8.79 0.17 10.46
N TRP A 64 7.52 0.30 10.08
CA TRP A 64 6.99 1.50 9.43
C TRP A 64 6.09 2.28 10.39
N TRP A 65 5.77 3.54 10.06
CA TRP A 65 4.85 4.31 10.90
C TRP A 65 3.40 3.91 10.63
N PRO A 66 2.58 3.73 11.68
CA PRO A 66 1.16 3.47 11.51
C PRO A 66 0.44 4.71 10.97
N ILE A 67 -0.64 4.47 10.23
CA ILE A 67 -1.53 5.49 9.69
C ILE A 67 -2.96 5.16 10.15
N ASP A 68 -3.64 6.14 10.73
CA ASP A 68 -4.85 5.88 11.52
C ASP A 68 -6.11 5.63 10.67
N SER A 69 -6.09 6.00 9.38
CA SER A 69 -7.24 5.81 8.49
C SER A 69 -6.87 5.73 7.02
N GLY A 70 -7.78 5.18 6.22
CA GLY A 70 -7.67 5.19 4.75
C GLY A 70 -7.63 6.60 4.15
N THR A 71 -8.27 7.58 4.78
CA THR A 71 -8.20 8.99 4.39
C THR A 71 -6.80 9.56 4.63
N GLU A 72 -6.20 9.29 5.79
CA GLU A 72 -4.80 9.66 6.02
C GLU A 72 -3.87 8.92 5.06
N ALA A 73 -4.09 7.63 4.82
CA ALA A 73 -3.29 6.83 3.90
C ALA A 73 -3.24 7.45 2.49
N ARG A 74 -4.38 7.98 2.01
CA ARG A 74 -4.41 8.77 0.77
C ARG A 74 -3.54 10.02 0.87
N ASN A 75 -3.65 10.80 1.95
CA ASN A 75 -2.87 12.03 2.13
C ASN A 75 -1.36 11.75 2.15
N TRP A 76 -0.93 10.63 2.76
CA TRP A 76 0.46 10.18 2.72
C TRP A 76 0.90 9.76 1.32
N ALA A 77 0.06 9.03 0.58
CA ALA A 77 0.34 8.67 -0.80
C ALA A 77 0.40 9.92 -1.71
N GLU A 78 -0.48 10.91 -1.51
CA GLU A 78 -0.47 12.22 -2.20
C GLU A 78 0.78 13.05 -1.90
N ALA A 79 1.35 12.88 -0.71
CA ALA A 79 2.63 13.49 -0.36
C ALA A 79 3.84 12.69 -0.87
N GLY A 80 3.62 11.56 -1.53
CA GLY A 80 4.65 10.77 -2.21
C GLY A 80 5.40 9.78 -1.34
N TYR A 81 4.78 9.37 -0.24
CA TYR A 81 5.27 8.28 0.61
C TYR A 81 4.77 6.95 0.08
N LEU A 82 5.54 5.88 0.32
CA LEU A 82 5.06 4.53 0.06
C LEU A 82 4.11 4.15 1.19
N VAL A 83 2.84 3.96 0.85
CA VAL A 83 1.81 3.53 1.79
C VAL A 83 1.33 2.14 1.41
N VAL A 84 1.45 1.21 2.34
CA VAL A 84 0.98 -0.16 2.18
C VAL A 84 -0.16 -0.39 3.16
N ALA A 85 -1.24 -0.96 2.65
CA ALA A 85 -2.33 -1.45 3.47
C ALA A 85 -2.37 -2.97 3.43
N GLY A 86 -2.68 -3.60 4.55
CA GLY A 86 -2.75 -5.04 4.60
C GLY A 86 -3.59 -5.59 5.73
N LEU A 87 -3.98 -6.84 5.56
CA LEU A 87 -4.72 -7.61 6.54
C LEU A 87 -4.23 -9.05 6.52
N GLU A 88 -3.84 -9.55 7.68
CA GLU A 88 -3.47 -10.95 7.86
C GLU A 88 -4.71 -11.85 7.76
N ALA A 89 -4.57 -12.99 7.08
CA ALA A 89 -5.62 -14.00 7.00
C ALA A 89 -5.01 -15.41 6.85
N GLN A 90 -5.83 -16.43 7.12
CA GLN A 90 -5.48 -17.84 6.88
C GLN A 90 -6.17 -18.37 5.62
N PRO A 91 -5.45 -19.06 4.71
CA PRO A 91 -4.02 -19.37 4.76
C PRO A 91 -3.10 -18.24 4.30
N ASN A 92 -3.60 -17.24 3.55
CA ASN A 92 -2.81 -16.12 3.04
C ASN A 92 -3.56 -14.80 3.27
N GLY A 93 -2.89 -13.82 3.87
CA GLY A 93 -3.37 -12.46 3.95
C GLY A 93 -3.38 -11.74 2.61
N HIS A 94 -3.63 -10.45 2.68
CA HIS A 94 -3.66 -9.59 1.50
C HIS A 94 -2.97 -8.27 1.79
N VAL A 95 -2.26 -7.76 0.78
CA VAL A 95 -1.51 -6.49 0.84
C VAL A 95 -1.75 -5.71 -0.44
N VAL A 96 -1.82 -4.39 -0.32
CA VAL A 96 -2.08 -3.45 -1.41
C VAL A 96 -1.19 -2.22 -1.25
N VAL A 97 -0.85 -1.57 -2.37
CA VAL A 97 -0.18 -0.26 -2.35
C VAL A 97 -1.23 0.83 -2.53
N VAL A 98 -1.30 1.76 -1.59
CA VAL A 98 -2.20 2.92 -1.65
C VAL A 98 -1.56 4.00 -2.52
N VAL A 99 -2.36 4.60 -3.40
CA VAL A 99 -1.94 5.67 -4.31
C VAL A 99 -2.83 6.91 -4.15
N PRO A 100 -2.39 8.08 -4.63
CA PRO A 100 -3.26 9.23 -4.80
C PRO A 100 -4.51 8.89 -5.62
N GLY A 101 -5.67 9.39 -5.19
CA GLY A 101 -6.91 9.15 -5.92
C GLY A 101 -8.18 9.33 -5.08
N PRO A 102 -9.36 9.09 -5.69
CA PRO A 102 -10.63 9.22 -4.99
C PRO A 102 -10.75 8.25 -3.80
N LEU A 103 -11.58 8.63 -2.83
CA LEU A 103 -11.97 7.76 -1.72
C LEU A 103 -13.37 7.18 -1.99
N ALA A 104 -13.53 5.87 -1.92
CA ALA A 104 -14.86 5.27 -1.87
C ALA A 104 -15.52 5.55 -0.52
N ASN A 105 -16.78 6.02 -0.56
CA ASN A 105 -17.56 6.42 0.63
C ASN A 105 -16.83 7.44 1.54
N GLY A 106 -15.90 8.23 0.98
CA GLY A 106 -15.06 9.16 1.75
C GLY A 106 -14.06 8.50 2.70
N LYS A 107 -13.91 7.16 2.67
CA LYS A 107 -13.11 6.40 3.64
C LYS A 107 -12.02 5.52 3.02
N TYR A 108 -12.33 4.84 1.91
CA TYR A 108 -11.45 3.79 1.37
C TYR A 108 -10.63 4.31 0.20
N PRO A 109 -9.28 4.35 0.29
CA PRO A 109 -8.45 5.01 -0.69
C PRO A 109 -8.29 4.21 -1.98
N THR A 110 -7.78 4.87 -3.01
CA THR A 110 -7.39 4.22 -4.27
C THR A 110 -6.09 3.45 -4.09
N ALA A 111 -6.00 2.26 -4.70
CA ALA A 111 -4.89 1.35 -4.51
C ALA A 111 -4.63 0.47 -5.74
N TYR A 112 -3.48 -0.21 -5.70
CA TYR A 112 -3.05 -1.23 -6.64
C TYR A 112 -2.70 -2.51 -5.88
N TRP A 113 -3.13 -3.67 -6.39
CA TRP A 113 -2.83 -4.96 -5.75
C TRP A 113 -3.00 -6.13 -6.69
N GLY A 114 -2.06 -7.07 -6.70
CA GLY A 114 -2.28 -8.36 -7.37
C GLY A 114 -3.25 -9.24 -6.58
N ARG A 115 -3.79 -10.30 -7.18
CA ARG A 115 -4.63 -11.28 -6.46
C ARG A 115 -4.25 -12.70 -6.83
N LEU A 116 -3.95 -13.55 -5.85
CA LEU A 116 -3.64 -14.94 -6.14
C LEU A 116 -4.88 -15.65 -6.73
N GLY A 117 -4.71 -16.35 -7.85
CA GLY A 117 -5.78 -17.08 -8.55
C GLY A 117 -6.71 -16.23 -9.40
N SER A 118 -6.44 -14.93 -9.58
CA SER A 118 -7.18 -14.05 -10.50
C SER A 118 -6.32 -12.86 -10.92
N SER A 119 -6.86 -11.91 -11.69
CA SER A 119 -6.25 -10.59 -11.81
C SER A 119 -6.72 -9.72 -10.65
N GLY A 120 -5.78 -9.06 -9.98
CA GLY A 120 -6.11 -8.04 -9.01
C GLY A 120 -6.68 -6.77 -9.66
N LYS A 121 -6.57 -5.62 -8.99
CA LYS A 121 -6.98 -4.35 -9.59
C LYS A 121 -5.90 -3.29 -9.52
N LYS A 122 -5.89 -2.44 -10.53
CA LYS A 122 -5.10 -1.22 -10.61
C LYS A 122 -5.97 0.02 -10.52
N ASN A 123 -5.46 1.08 -9.92
CA ASN A 123 -6.12 2.37 -9.78
C ASN A 123 -7.59 2.25 -9.33
N THR A 124 -7.86 1.39 -8.36
CA THR A 124 -9.22 1.09 -7.89
C THR A 124 -9.34 1.31 -6.39
N THR A 125 -10.51 1.70 -5.92
CA THR A 125 -10.76 1.92 -4.49
C THR A 125 -10.70 0.62 -3.68
N LEU A 126 -10.12 0.70 -2.48
CA LEU A 126 -9.76 -0.42 -1.60
C LEU A 126 -10.98 -1.26 -1.15
N ASN A 127 -12.20 -0.72 -1.24
CA ASN A 127 -13.43 -1.47 -0.97
C ASN A 127 -13.67 -2.66 -1.94
N TYR A 128 -12.92 -2.75 -3.03
CA TYR A 128 -12.94 -3.91 -3.94
C TYR A 128 -11.89 -4.98 -3.61
N SER A 129 -10.96 -4.67 -2.70
CA SER A 129 -9.91 -5.58 -2.23
C SER A 129 -10.40 -6.43 -1.05
N TRP A 130 -11.09 -5.80 -0.09
CA TRP A 130 -11.68 -6.48 1.07
C TRP A 130 -13.20 -6.31 1.12
N ASN A 131 -13.89 -7.34 1.63
CA ASN A 131 -15.33 -7.28 1.89
C ASN A 131 -15.66 -6.31 3.05
N SER A 132 -16.95 -6.02 3.26
CA SER A 132 -17.42 -5.05 4.25
C SER A 132 -17.04 -5.39 5.69
N THR A 133 -16.80 -6.66 6.01
CA THR A 133 -16.42 -7.12 7.36
C THR A 133 -14.91 -7.06 7.61
N ALA A 134 -14.10 -7.11 6.56
CA ALA A 134 -12.64 -7.13 6.65
C ALA A 134 -12.01 -5.75 6.43
N ARG A 135 -12.61 -4.90 5.59
CA ARG A 135 -12.03 -3.62 5.16
C ARG A 135 -11.84 -2.60 6.28
N ASP A 136 -12.54 -2.75 7.40
CA ASP A 136 -12.41 -1.86 8.56
C ASP A 136 -11.33 -2.34 9.56
N ASN A 137 -10.77 -3.54 9.35
CA ASN A 137 -9.65 -4.09 10.15
C ASN A 137 -8.29 -3.95 9.44
N VAL A 138 -8.26 -3.28 8.29
CA VAL A 138 -7.04 -3.12 7.48
C VAL A 138 -6.08 -2.20 8.21
N VAL A 139 -4.83 -2.65 8.35
CA VAL A 139 -3.74 -1.85 8.88
C VAL A 139 -3.12 -1.04 7.74
N TYR A 140 -2.86 0.24 7.99
CA TYR A 140 -2.16 1.13 7.07
C TYR A 140 -0.81 1.53 7.68
N CYS A 141 0.26 1.38 6.91
CA CYS A 141 1.59 1.81 7.31
C CYS A 141 2.25 2.60 6.17
N GLY A 142 3.03 3.62 6.53
CA GLY A 142 3.78 4.43 5.58
C GLY A 142 5.28 4.36 5.80
N THR A 143 6.04 4.54 4.72
CA THR A 143 7.50 4.71 4.79
C THR A 143 8.00 5.74 3.78
N LEU A 144 9.24 6.19 3.96
CA LEU A 144 9.95 7.05 3.03
C LEU A 144 10.33 6.25 1.78
N VAL A 145 10.23 6.89 0.61
CA VAL A 145 10.82 6.35 -0.61
C VAL A 145 12.29 6.77 -0.67
N LEU A 146 13.17 5.79 -0.82
CA LEU A 146 14.62 6.00 -0.91
C LEU A 146 14.98 5.89 -2.38
N LYS A 147 14.81 6.98 -3.12
CA LYS A 147 15.11 7.03 -4.57
C LYS A 147 16.48 6.42 -4.85
N LYS A 148 16.53 5.45 -5.76
CA LYS A 148 17.77 5.04 -6.43
C LYS A 148 18.05 5.93 -7.63
#